data_AF-A0A9X2MM20-F1
#
_entry.id   AF-A0A9X2MM20-F1
#
_cell.length_a   1.000
_cell.length_b   1.000
_cell.length_c   1.000
_cell.angle_alpha   90.00
_cell.angle_beta   90.00
_cell.angle_gamma   90.00
#
_symmetry.space_group_name_H-M   'P 1'
#
loop_
_entity.id
_entity.type
_entity.pdbx_description
1 polymer ?
#
loop_
_entity_poly.entity_id
_entity_poly.type
_entity_poly.pdbx_seq_one_letter_code
_entity_poly.pdbx_strand_id
1 'polypeptide(L)'
;MLNLIRLSISCADNKYNLLSGLVEAKHEIFGKQEILTDKRLKKERSVIVARQHGTTDSDYYKIKIISRQKEARVALTDAEQRDFTSVHCEQKLLQLQMNPRFQRFRKQEYVAVTEQDGTTRWEHVPFNGGDARYPLSRIVDGVFQWMNQTFHGVGLKYAQHYMDEGCFRLNYAAGKSGEAFHRLLQCTFETLPVGLSNRVNTMSGASLKLAS
;
A
#
# COMPACT_ATOMS: atom_id res chain seq x y z
N MET A 1 -9.92 -12.16 -15.76
CA MET A 1 -8.72 -11.42 -16.18
C MET A 1 -8.26 -10.41 -15.13
N LEU A 2 -9.11 -9.49 -14.66
CA LEU A 2 -8.75 -8.48 -13.63
C LEU A 2 -8.15 -9.07 -12.34
N ASN A 3 -8.65 -10.21 -11.85
CA ASN A 3 -8.09 -10.84 -10.65
C ASN A 3 -6.65 -11.34 -10.84
N LEU A 4 -6.27 -11.75 -12.05
CA LEU A 4 -4.89 -12.17 -12.33
C LEU A 4 -3.96 -10.95 -12.34
N ILE A 5 -4.39 -9.84 -12.94
CA ILE A 5 -3.63 -8.58 -12.91
C ILE A 5 -3.40 -8.13 -11.47
N ARG A 6 -4.44 -8.15 -10.63
CA ARG A 6 -4.31 -7.80 -9.21
C ARG A 6 -3.37 -8.73 -8.44
N LEU A 7 -3.40 -10.03 -8.76
CA LEU A 7 -2.49 -10.99 -8.17
C LEU A 7 -1.05 -10.66 -8.60
N SER A 8 -0.81 -10.37 -9.87
CA SER A 8 0.50 -9.95 -10.38
C SER A 8 0.99 -8.65 -9.73
N ILE A 9 0.11 -7.65 -9.56
CA ILE A 9 0.43 -6.40 -8.82
C ILE A 9 0.87 -6.75 -7.39
N SER A 10 0.08 -7.56 -6.68
CA SER A 10 0.34 -7.95 -5.30
C SER A 10 1.65 -8.73 -5.15
N CYS A 11 1.93 -9.66 -6.07
CA CYS A 11 3.19 -10.39 -6.13
C CYS A 11 4.38 -9.45 -6.37
N ALA A 12 4.27 -8.53 -7.33
CA ALA A 12 5.33 -7.56 -7.62
C ALA A 12 5.60 -6.65 -6.43
N ASP A 13 4.53 -6.19 -5.78
CA ASP A 13 4.61 -5.34 -4.62
C ASP A 13 5.25 -6.01 -3.39
N ASN A 14 5.00 -7.31 -3.19
CA ASN A 14 5.61 -8.05 -2.10
C ASN A 14 7.06 -8.46 -2.38
N LYS A 15 7.41 -8.76 -3.63
CA LYS A 15 8.73 -9.32 -3.99
C LYS A 15 9.76 -8.27 -4.38
N TYR A 16 9.34 -7.22 -5.08
CA TYR A 16 10.26 -6.27 -5.71
C TYR A 16 10.18 -4.86 -5.15
N ASN A 17 9.03 -4.48 -4.56
CA ASN A 17 8.81 -3.12 -4.07
C ASN A 17 8.98 -3.05 -2.55
N LEU A 18 10.22 -3.28 -2.11
CA LEU A 18 10.60 -3.00 -0.73
C LEU A 18 10.77 -1.49 -0.55
N LEU A 19 10.28 -0.99 0.58
CA LEU A 19 10.46 0.40 0.98
C LEU A 19 11.91 0.61 1.40
N SER A 20 12.52 1.69 0.95
CA SER A 20 13.92 2.01 1.22
C SER A 20 14.09 3.48 1.60
N GLY A 21 15.27 3.81 2.16
CA GLY A 21 15.58 5.19 2.54
C GLY A 21 14.77 5.66 3.76
N LEU A 22 14.14 6.83 3.63
CA LEU A 22 13.29 7.43 4.65
C LEU A 22 11.85 6.96 4.47
N VAL A 23 11.34 6.23 5.46
CA VAL A 23 10.00 5.65 5.45
C VAL A 23 9.18 6.21 6.59
N GLU A 24 8.01 6.74 6.25
CA GLU A 24 6.97 7.14 7.18
C GLU A 24 5.82 6.14 7.09
N ALA A 25 5.30 5.69 8.23
CA ALA A 25 4.21 4.75 8.27
C ALA A 25 3.19 5.10 9.35
N LYS A 26 1.94 4.71 9.13
CA LYS A 26 0.81 4.98 10.03
C LYS A 26 -0.14 3.79 10.10
N HIS A 27 -0.63 3.52 11.31
CA HIS A 27 -1.70 2.55 11.54
C HIS A 27 -3.09 3.16 11.32
N GLU A 28 -3.86 2.53 10.43
CA GLU A 28 -5.21 2.89 10.01
C GLU A 28 -6.17 1.68 10.08
N ILE A 29 -7.47 1.94 9.88
CA ILE A 29 -8.52 0.91 9.95
C ILE A 29 -9.29 0.81 8.65
N PHE A 30 -9.21 -0.38 8.04
CA PHE A 30 -10.09 -0.74 6.94
C PHE A 30 -11.44 -1.28 7.44
N GLY A 31 -12.52 -0.90 6.77
CA GLY A 31 -13.88 -1.29 7.14
C GLY A 31 -14.36 -0.68 8.45
N LYS A 32 -13.86 0.51 8.81
CA LYS A 32 -14.20 1.23 10.05
C LYS A 32 -15.71 1.34 10.23
N GLN A 33 -16.19 0.96 11.40
CA GLN A 33 -17.61 0.93 11.76
C GLN A 33 -17.95 2.16 12.62
N GLU A 34 -19.06 2.80 12.29
CA GLU A 34 -19.58 3.92 13.09
C GLU A 34 -20.20 3.44 14.40
N ILE A 35 -20.98 2.35 14.32
CA ILE A 35 -21.63 1.74 15.48
C ILE A 35 -20.75 0.61 16.04
N LEU A 36 -20.36 0.75 17.30
CA LEU A 36 -19.43 -0.13 18.01
C LEU A 36 -20.17 -1.31 18.64
N THR A 37 -20.45 -2.34 17.85
CA THR A 37 -20.87 -3.64 18.39
C THR A 37 -19.78 -4.66 18.15
N ASP A 38 -19.63 -5.65 19.04
CA ASP A 38 -18.59 -6.68 18.94
C ASP A 38 -18.61 -7.40 17.58
N LYS A 39 -19.81 -7.70 17.07
CA LYS A 39 -20.00 -8.33 15.75
C LYS A 39 -19.49 -7.45 14.61
N ARG A 40 -19.62 -6.12 14.73
CA ARG A 40 -19.16 -5.16 13.73
C ARG A 40 -17.66 -4.89 13.86
N LEU A 41 -17.14 -4.77 15.08
CA LEU A 41 -15.70 -4.60 15.34
C LEU A 41 -14.88 -5.76 14.77
N LYS A 42 -15.41 -6.99 14.81
CA LYS A 42 -14.80 -8.16 14.15
C LYS A 42 -14.64 -8.05 12.63
N LYS A 43 -15.28 -7.07 11.97
CA LYS A 43 -15.10 -6.81 10.53
C LYS A 43 -13.99 -5.81 10.24
N GLU A 44 -13.57 -5.01 11.22
CA GLU A 44 -12.51 -4.03 11.05
C GLU A 44 -11.15 -4.71 10.92
N ARG A 45 -10.25 -4.12 10.13
CA ARG A 45 -8.89 -4.65 9.95
C ARG A 45 -7.84 -3.58 10.20
N SER A 46 -6.77 -3.97 10.87
CA SER A 46 -5.58 -3.13 10.99
C SER A 46 -4.88 -3.04 9.65
N VAL A 47 -4.57 -1.82 9.24
CA VAL A 47 -3.83 -1.54 8.02
C VAL A 47 -2.65 -0.64 8.35
N ILE A 48 -1.48 -0.95 7.82
CA ILE A 48 -0.36 -0.02 7.81
C ILE A 48 -0.32 0.66 6.45
N VAL A 49 -0.32 1.98 6.49
CA VAL A 49 -0.11 2.84 5.32
C VAL A 49 1.30 3.38 5.45
N ALA A 50 2.15 3.13 4.46
CA ALA A 50 3.53 3.57 4.45
C ALA A 50 3.82 4.41 3.21
N ARG A 51 4.74 5.34 3.39
CA ARG A 51 5.25 6.26 2.40
C ARG A 51 6.76 6.26 2.49
N GLN A 52 7.40 5.91 1.39
CA GLN A 52 8.80 6.16 1.17
C GLN A 52 8.95 7.53 0.53
N HIS A 53 9.82 8.36 1.12
CA HIS A 53 10.17 9.64 0.56
C HIS A 53 11.11 9.47 -0.63
N GLY A 54 10.75 10.03 -1.78
CA GLY A 54 11.59 10.02 -2.97
C GLY A 54 12.72 11.04 -2.88
N THR A 55 13.89 10.72 -3.45
CA THR A 55 14.99 11.69 -3.63
C THR A 55 14.75 12.66 -4.79
N THR A 56 13.90 12.29 -5.75
CA THR A 56 13.62 13.02 -7.00
C THR A 56 12.12 13.26 -7.19
N ASP A 57 11.45 13.76 -6.14
CA ASP A 57 10.10 14.37 -6.20
C ASP A 57 8.88 13.45 -6.33
N SER A 58 9.04 12.14 -6.13
CA SER A 58 7.88 11.24 -6.10
C SER A 58 7.98 10.24 -4.96
N ASP A 59 7.05 10.39 -4.02
CA ASP A 59 6.79 9.46 -2.92
C ASP A 59 6.30 8.10 -3.47
N TYR A 60 6.64 7.03 -2.76
CA TYR A 60 6.12 5.69 -3.05
C TYR A 60 5.26 5.20 -1.89
N TYR A 61 4.05 4.74 -2.19
CA TYR A 61 3.05 4.35 -1.20
C TYR A 61 2.83 2.85 -1.16
N LYS A 62 2.61 2.33 0.05
CA LYS A 62 2.24 0.93 0.31
C LYS A 62 1.16 0.84 1.37
N ILE A 63 0.16 -0.02 1.16
CA ILE A 63 -0.94 -0.24 2.09
C ILE A 63 -1.06 -1.74 2.36
N LYS A 64 -0.89 -2.15 3.62
CA LYS A 64 -0.86 -3.57 4.01
C LYS A 64 -1.78 -3.88 5.17
N ILE A 65 -2.64 -4.88 4.97
CA ILE A 65 -3.47 -5.46 6.01
C ILE A 65 -2.58 -6.29 6.94
N ILE A 66 -2.69 -6.04 8.23
CA ILE A 66 -1.96 -6.78 9.26
C ILE A 66 -2.86 -7.87 9.82
N SER A 67 -2.39 -9.12 9.72
CA SER A 67 -3.05 -10.26 10.36
C SER A 67 -2.74 -10.24 11.85
N ARG A 68 -3.77 -10.09 12.68
CA ARG A 68 -3.64 -10.06 14.14
C ARG A 68 -4.89 -10.60 14.81
N GLN A 69 -4.73 -11.10 16.04
CA GLN A 69 -5.85 -11.56 16.86
C GLN A 69 -6.54 -10.42 17.61
N LYS A 70 -5.81 -9.34 17.90
CA LYS A 70 -6.35 -8.16 18.60
C LYS A 70 -7.27 -7.36 17.69
N GLU A 71 -8.17 -6.58 18.30
CA GLU A 71 -9.04 -5.68 17.55
C GLU A 71 -8.25 -4.67 16.73
N ALA A 72 -8.80 -4.28 15.57
CA ALA A 72 -8.16 -3.29 14.71
C ALA A 72 -7.95 -1.93 15.41
N ARG A 73 -8.73 -1.68 16.48
CA ARG A 73 -8.69 -0.47 17.27
C ARG A 73 -7.61 -0.45 18.37
N VAL A 74 -6.83 -1.50 18.52
CA VAL A 74 -5.69 -1.50 19.45
C VAL A 74 -4.45 -1.02 18.71
N ALA A 75 -3.57 -0.26 19.35
CA ALA A 75 -2.29 0.12 18.76
C ALA A 75 -1.48 -1.11 18.31
N LEU A 76 -0.60 -0.94 17.33
CA LEU A 76 0.29 -2.00 16.89
C LEU A 76 1.34 -2.26 17.96
N THR A 77 1.60 -3.53 18.25
CA THR A 77 2.71 -3.95 19.08
C THR A 77 4.03 -3.80 18.33
N ASP A 78 5.15 -3.72 19.05
CA ASP A 78 6.47 -3.63 18.42
C ASP A 78 6.78 -4.86 17.56
N ALA A 79 6.25 -6.04 17.93
CA ALA A 79 6.37 -7.24 17.13
C ALA A 79 5.64 -7.08 15.78
N GLU A 80 4.40 -6.59 15.79
CA GLU A 80 3.63 -6.34 14.57
C GLU A 80 4.29 -5.28 13.66
N GLN A 81 4.92 -4.26 14.25
CA GLN A 81 5.68 -3.26 13.50
C GLN A 81 6.97 -3.84 12.89
N ARG A 82 7.69 -4.69 13.63
CA ARG A 82 8.88 -5.40 13.14
C ARG A 82 8.53 -6.38 12.03
N ASP A 83 7.42 -7.10 12.15
CA ASP A 83 6.95 -8.04 11.12
C ASP A 83 6.61 -7.30 9.82
N PHE A 84 5.95 -6.14 9.90
CA PHE A 84 5.74 -5.30 8.73
C PHE A 84 7.07 -4.85 8.10
N THR A 85 7.99 -4.38 8.94
CA THR A 85 9.28 -3.85 8.50
C THR A 85 10.12 -4.93 7.81
N SER A 86 10.18 -6.13 8.37
CA SER A 86 10.99 -7.24 7.83
C SER A 86 10.48 -7.75 6.48
N VAL A 87 9.17 -7.66 6.24
CA VAL A 87 8.55 -8.14 4.99
C VAL A 87 8.50 -7.06 3.92
N HIS A 88 8.38 -5.79 4.29
CA HIS A 88 8.05 -4.73 3.35
C HIS A 88 9.10 -3.63 3.21
N CYS A 89 10.17 -3.66 4.00
CA CYS A 89 11.26 -2.71 3.94
C CYS A 89 12.58 -3.41 3.62
N GLU A 90 13.53 -2.68 3.03
CA GLU A 90 14.90 -3.13 2.89
C GLU A 90 15.59 -3.24 4.26
N GLN A 91 16.60 -4.12 4.36
CA GLN A 91 17.33 -4.32 5.62
C GLN A 91 18.06 -3.06 6.12
N LYS A 92 18.37 -2.12 5.22
CA LYS A 92 19.10 -0.88 5.51
C LYS A 92 18.23 0.34 5.26
N LEU A 93 17.19 0.51 6.07
CA LEU A 93 16.46 1.77 6.12
C LEU A 93 17.34 2.88 6.68
N LEU A 94 17.21 4.09 6.12
CA LEU A 94 17.83 5.28 6.69
C LEU A 94 17.08 5.71 7.95
N GLN A 95 15.74 5.66 7.92
CA GLN A 95 14.89 6.00 9.04
C GLN A 95 13.48 5.42 8.84
N LEU A 96 12.87 4.94 9.92
CA LEU A 96 11.47 4.51 9.97
C LEU A 96 10.72 5.29 11.04
N GLN A 97 9.71 6.05 10.65
CA GLN A 97 8.80 6.71 11.58
C GLN A 97 7.42 6.04 11.52
N MET A 98 7.09 5.24 12.53
CA MET A 98 5.77 4.63 12.66
C MET A 98 4.92 5.46 13.63
N ASN A 99 3.84 6.08 13.13
CA ASN A 99 2.91 6.82 13.97
C ASN A 99 1.91 5.85 14.63
N PRO A 100 1.90 5.73 15.97
CA PRO A 100 0.86 4.99 16.67
C PRO A 100 -0.44 5.77 16.54
N ARG A 101 -1.39 5.18 15.80
CA ARG A 101 -2.78 5.58 15.54
C ARG A 101 -3.37 6.74 16.37
N PHE A 102 -4.23 7.55 15.73
CA PHE A 102 -4.99 8.65 16.34
C PHE A 102 -4.21 9.85 16.88
N GLN A 103 -2.93 9.99 16.56
CA GLN A 103 -2.30 11.30 16.75
C GLN A 103 -2.98 12.27 15.77
N ARG A 104 -3.76 13.21 16.32
CA ARG A 104 -4.16 14.41 15.57
C ARG A 104 -2.86 15.02 15.06
N PHE A 105 -2.75 15.20 13.75
CA PHE A 105 -1.61 15.91 13.22
C PHE A 105 -1.77 17.36 13.66
N ARG A 106 -1.11 17.75 14.76
CA ARG A 106 -0.85 19.16 15.00
C ARG A 106 0.26 19.51 14.03
N LYS A 107 -0.14 19.99 12.85
CA LYS A 107 0.77 20.62 11.90
C LYS A 107 1.35 21.85 12.60
N GLN A 108 2.51 21.69 13.24
CA GLN A 108 3.33 22.83 13.63
C GLN A 108 4.13 23.19 12.39
N GLU A 109 3.52 23.98 11.52
CA GLU A 109 4.25 24.57 10.40
C GLU A 109 5.03 25.78 10.92
N TYR A 110 6.32 25.80 10.62
CA TYR A 110 7.18 26.96 10.81
C TYR A 110 7.53 27.52 9.43
N VAL A 111 7.42 28.83 9.26
CA VAL A 111 7.88 29.51 8.04
C VAL A 111 9.05 30.41 8.40
N ALA A 112 10.06 30.42 7.54
CA ALA A 112 11.11 31.41 7.59
C ALA A 112 10.54 32.76 7.13
N VAL A 113 10.48 33.73 8.05
CA VAL A 113 10.12 35.11 7.78
C VAL A 113 11.40 35.92 7.80
N THR A 114 11.74 36.53 6.66
CA THR A 114 12.88 37.45 6.58
C THR A 114 12.42 38.83 7.00
N GLU A 115 12.98 39.34 8.10
CA GLU A 115 12.73 40.68 8.60
C GLU A 115 13.47 41.73 7.74
N GLN A 116 13.09 43.00 7.86
CA GLN A 116 13.60 44.08 7.00
C GLN A 116 15.12 44.33 7.14
N ASP A 117 15.72 43.86 8.23
CA ASP A 117 17.17 43.93 8.49
C ASP A 117 17.94 42.74 7.88
N GLY A 118 17.26 41.83 7.19
CA GLY A 118 17.86 40.63 6.58
C GLY A 118 18.01 39.44 7.53
N THR A 119 17.55 39.54 8.78
CA THR A 119 17.51 38.38 9.69
C THR A 119 16.32 37.47 9.39
N THR A 120 16.53 36.16 9.53
CA THR A 120 15.47 35.15 9.32
C THR A 120 14.95 34.66 10.67
N ARG A 121 13.67 34.90 10.93
CA ARG A 121 12.96 34.38 12.09
C ARG A 121 12.02 33.27 11.69
N TRP A 122 11.99 32.18 12.47
CA TRP A 122 11.01 31.12 12.27
C TRP A 122 9.73 31.47 13.03
N GLU A 123 8.64 31.71 12.30
CA GLU A 123 7.34 31.97 12.91
C GLU A 123 6.44 30.75 12.85
N HIS A 124 5.74 30.50 13.95
CA HIS A 124 4.72 29.46 14.03
C HIS A 124 3.48 29.89 13.24
N VAL A 125 3.08 29.12 12.23
CA VAL A 125 1.84 29.36 11.49
C VAL A 125 0.67 28.91 12.38
N PRO A 126 -0.23 29.82 12.80
CA PRO A 126 -1.43 29.39 13.49
C PRO A 126 -2.23 28.45 12.59
N PHE A 127 -2.67 27.34 13.18
CA PHE A 127 -3.46 26.31 12.49
C PHE A 127 -4.80 26.91 12.03
N ASN A 128 -4.90 27.27 10.75
CA ASN A 128 -6.10 27.82 10.13
C ASN A 128 -7.14 26.73 9.82
N GLY A 129 -7.58 25.96 10.83
CA GLY A 129 -8.74 25.06 10.75
C GLY A 129 -8.77 24.03 9.59
N GLY A 130 -7.68 23.89 8.83
CA GLY A 130 -7.56 22.98 7.71
C GLY A 130 -7.60 21.54 8.20
N ASP A 131 -7.81 20.61 7.27
CA ASP A 131 -7.96 19.19 7.58
C ASP A 131 -6.84 18.67 8.52
N ALA A 132 -7.15 18.50 9.81
CA ALA A 132 -6.22 18.02 10.86
C ALA A 132 -5.81 16.55 10.66
N ARG A 133 -6.24 15.93 9.57
CA ARG A 133 -5.90 14.58 9.20
C ARG A 133 -4.44 14.51 8.79
N TYR A 134 -3.80 13.45 9.25
CA TYR A 134 -2.45 13.10 8.87
C TYR A 134 -2.38 12.88 7.35
N PRO A 135 -1.30 13.28 6.64
CA PRO A 135 -1.20 13.12 5.19
C PRO A 135 -1.51 11.70 4.69
N LEU A 136 -0.95 10.67 5.35
CA LEU A 136 -1.23 9.26 5.02
C LEU A 136 -2.70 8.85 5.23
N SER A 137 -3.42 9.50 6.14
CA SER A 137 -4.86 9.26 6.31
C SER A 137 -5.64 9.69 5.07
N ARG A 138 -5.25 10.79 4.42
CA ARG A 138 -5.91 11.26 3.18
C ARG A 138 -5.68 10.30 2.01
N ILE A 139 -4.46 9.77 1.91
CA ILE A 139 -4.11 8.78 0.88
C ILE A 139 -4.95 7.52 1.05
N VAL A 140 -5.01 6.98 2.26
CA VAL A 140 -5.76 5.75 2.52
C VAL A 140 -7.26 5.94 2.38
N ASP A 141 -7.80 7.09 2.82
CA ASP A 141 -9.22 7.43 2.64
C ASP A 141 -9.59 7.42 1.15
N GLY A 142 -8.73 7.98 0.29
CA GLY A 142 -8.91 7.97 -1.16
C GLY A 142 -8.94 6.55 -1.74
N VAL A 143 -8.02 5.68 -1.33
CA VAL A 143 -7.99 4.27 -1.76
C VAL A 143 -9.23 3.53 -1.27
N PHE A 144 -9.63 3.71 -0.01
CA PHE A 144 -10.81 3.04 0.55
C PHE A 144 -12.10 3.52 -0.11
N GLN A 145 -12.21 4.82 -0.38
CA GLN A 145 -13.34 5.38 -1.12
C GLN A 145 -13.43 4.78 -2.53
N TRP A 146 -12.31 4.74 -3.26
CA TRP A 146 -12.26 4.10 -4.57
C TRP A 146 -12.68 2.63 -4.51
N MET A 147 -12.18 1.87 -3.53
CA MET A 147 -12.57 0.46 -3.33
C MET A 147 -14.08 0.32 -3.10
N ASN A 148 -14.67 1.15 -2.24
CA ASN A 148 -16.10 1.10 -1.90
C ASN A 148 -16.99 1.51 -3.07
N GLN A 149 -16.54 2.46 -3.91
CA GLN A 149 -17.27 2.90 -5.09
C GLN A 149 -17.19 1.88 -6.24
N THR A 150 -16.04 1.23 -6.40
CA THR A 150 -15.81 0.29 -7.51
C THR A 150 -16.39 -1.09 -7.21
N PHE A 151 -16.45 -1.49 -5.93
CA PHE A 151 -16.83 -2.84 -5.54
C PHE A 151 -17.83 -2.83 -4.37
N HIS A 152 -19.07 -3.22 -4.64
CA HIS A 152 -20.08 -3.39 -3.60
C HIS A 152 -19.83 -4.70 -2.83
N GLY A 153 -19.17 -4.61 -1.68
CA GLY A 153 -18.96 -5.75 -0.79
C GLY A 153 -17.64 -6.49 -1.01
N VAL A 154 -16.51 -5.78 -0.94
CA VAL A 154 -15.18 -6.40 -0.96
C VAL A 154 -15.02 -7.36 0.23
N GLY A 155 -15.03 -8.66 -0.07
CA GLY A 155 -14.66 -9.67 0.92
C GLY A 155 -13.20 -9.51 1.34
N LEU A 156 -12.92 -9.77 2.62
CA LEU A 156 -11.58 -9.64 3.20
C LEU A 156 -10.50 -10.38 2.40
N LYS A 157 -10.85 -11.55 1.85
CA LYS A 157 -9.96 -12.38 1.01
C LYS A 157 -9.30 -11.60 -0.13
N TYR A 158 -10.00 -10.61 -0.67
CA TYR A 158 -9.54 -9.83 -1.82
C TYR A 158 -9.10 -8.41 -1.45
N ALA A 159 -9.36 -7.97 -0.21
CA ALA A 159 -9.12 -6.59 0.21
C ALA A 159 -7.66 -6.15 -0.02
N GLN A 160 -6.68 -7.01 0.29
CA GLN A 160 -5.27 -6.70 0.05
C GLN A 160 -4.97 -6.46 -1.44
N HIS A 161 -5.49 -7.32 -2.32
CA HIS A 161 -5.29 -7.18 -3.77
C HIS A 161 -5.85 -5.87 -4.32
N TYR A 162 -6.97 -5.40 -3.78
CA TYR A 162 -7.52 -4.09 -4.14
C TYR A 162 -6.67 -2.94 -3.59
N MET A 163 -6.19 -3.04 -2.34
CA MET A 163 -5.28 -2.02 -1.78
C MET A 163 -3.98 -1.93 -2.58
N ASP A 164 -3.42 -3.07 -2.99
CA ASP A 164 -2.21 -3.13 -3.83
C ASP A 164 -2.48 -2.49 -5.20
N GLU A 165 -3.64 -2.73 -5.82
CA GLU A 165 -4.05 -2.04 -7.05
C GLU A 165 -4.18 -0.52 -6.84
N GLY A 166 -4.78 -0.09 -5.73
CA GLY A 166 -4.88 1.32 -5.36
C GLY A 166 -3.51 1.97 -5.23
N CYS A 167 -2.58 1.33 -4.54
CA CYS A 167 -1.19 1.80 -4.41
C CYS A 167 -0.50 1.85 -5.78
N PHE A 168 -0.67 0.80 -6.60
CA PHE A 168 -0.12 0.78 -7.96
C PHE A 168 -0.59 1.98 -8.78
N ARG A 169 -1.89 2.30 -8.75
CA ARG A 169 -2.45 3.47 -9.45
C ARG A 169 -1.88 4.79 -8.94
N LEU A 170 -1.77 4.95 -7.62
CA LEU A 170 -1.20 6.14 -6.99
C LEU A 170 0.27 6.34 -7.40
N ASN A 171 1.07 5.28 -7.27
CA ASN A 171 2.50 5.32 -7.61
C ASN A 171 2.71 5.56 -9.11
N TYR A 172 1.87 4.96 -9.96
CA TYR A 172 1.88 5.19 -11.40
C TYR A 172 1.58 6.66 -11.76
N ALA A 173 0.52 7.24 -11.15
CA ALA A 173 0.15 8.63 -11.36
C ALA A 173 1.22 9.62 -10.87
N ALA A 174 2.01 9.25 -9.87
CA ALA A 174 3.15 10.02 -9.37
C ALA A 174 4.42 9.88 -10.25
N GLY A 175 4.33 9.29 -11.44
CA GLY A 175 5.47 9.19 -12.37
C GLY A 175 6.40 8.00 -12.12
N LYS A 176 6.05 7.06 -11.23
CA LYS A 176 6.79 5.78 -11.06
C LYS A 176 6.41 4.72 -12.11
N SER A 177 5.90 5.17 -13.26
CA SER A 177 5.23 4.35 -14.29
C SER A 177 6.17 3.37 -15.00
N GLY A 178 7.42 3.76 -15.28
CA GLY A 178 8.41 2.91 -15.96
C GLY A 178 8.77 1.66 -15.17
N GLU A 179 8.96 1.82 -13.85
CA GLU A 179 9.27 0.69 -12.97
C GLU A 179 8.04 -0.19 -12.72
N ALA A 180 6.86 0.41 -12.56
CA ALA A 180 5.64 -0.30 -12.24
C ALA A 180 5.22 -1.29 -13.33
N PHE A 181 5.31 -0.91 -14.61
CA PHE A 181 4.97 -1.79 -15.73
C PHE A 181 6.03 -2.89 -15.95
N HIS A 182 7.33 -2.55 -15.88
CA HIS A 182 8.41 -3.52 -16.02
C HIS A 182 8.34 -4.61 -14.94
N ARG A 183 8.10 -4.22 -13.67
CA ARG A 183 7.97 -5.16 -12.55
C ARG A 183 6.72 -6.03 -12.66
N LEU A 184 5.63 -5.49 -13.22
CA LEU A 184 4.44 -6.28 -13.55
C LEU A 184 4.73 -7.36 -14.58
N LEU A 185 5.42 -7.00 -15.66
CA LEU A 185 5.83 -7.97 -16.69
C LEU A 185 6.68 -9.08 -16.09
N GLN A 186 7.68 -8.72 -15.27
CA GLN A 186 8.52 -9.71 -14.59
C GLN A 186 7.71 -10.71 -13.76
N CYS A 187 6.73 -10.24 -12.97
CA CYS A 187 5.85 -11.15 -12.22
C CYS A 187 5.00 -12.03 -13.14
N THR A 188 4.50 -11.53 -14.28
CA THR A 188 3.72 -12.37 -15.20
C THR A 188 4.55 -13.50 -15.82
N PHE A 189 5.83 -13.26 -16.10
CA PHE A 189 6.72 -14.31 -16.63
C PHE A 189 7.17 -15.30 -15.55
N GLU A 190 7.35 -14.86 -14.31
CA GLU A 190 7.75 -15.74 -13.20
C GLU A 190 6.60 -16.54 -12.58
N THR A 191 5.36 -16.07 -12.73
CA THR A 191 4.15 -16.74 -12.20
C THR A 191 3.49 -17.68 -13.21
N LEU A 192 4.09 -17.90 -14.38
CA LEU A 192 3.62 -18.93 -15.31
C LEU A 192 3.65 -20.29 -14.59
N PRO A 193 2.50 -20.94 -14.39
CA PRO A 193 2.49 -22.30 -13.88
C PRO A 193 3.21 -23.18 -14.90
N VAL A 194 4.17 -23.96 -14.44
CA VAL A 194 4.89 -24.98 -15.22
C VAL A 194 3.94 -25.97 -15.95
N GLY A 195 2.64 -25.95 -15.64
CA GLY A 195 1.61 -26.80 -16.25
C GLY A 195 1.05 -26.37 -17.62
N LEU A 196 1.37 -25.20 -18.18
CA LEU A 196 0.85 -24.79 -19.51
C LEU A 196 1.83 -25.00 -20.67
N SER A 197 3.12 -25.26 -20.40
CA SER A 197 4.11 -25.54 -21.46
C SER A 197 3.96 -26.92 -22.10
N ASN A 198 3.23 -27.86 -21.47
CA ASN A 198 3.09 -29.24 -21.95
C ASN A 198 1.87 -29.49 -22.87
N ARG A 199 1.08 -28.47 -23.22
CA ARG A 199 -0.10 -28.64 -24.08
C ARG A 199 0.09 -28.27 -25.55
N VAL A 200 1.26 -27.78 -25.95
CA VAL A 200 1.54 -27.50 -27.37
C VAL A 200 2.23 -28.67 -28.09
N ASN A 201 2.86 -29.61 -27.35
CA ASN A 201 3.57 -30.75 -27.96
C ASN A 201 2.73 -32.04 -28.12
N THR A 202 1.45 -32.06 -27.74
CA THR A 202 0.59 -33.27 -27.86
C THR A 202 -0.38 -33.27 -29.04
N MET A 203 -0.34 -32.28 -29.95
CA MET A 203 -1.11 -32.29 -31.20
C MET A 203 -0.29 -32.60 -32.47
N SER A 204 0.96 -33.06 -32.33
CA SER A 204 1.80 -33.51 -33.46
C SER A 204 1.82 -35.04 -33.67
N GLY A 205 1.01 -35.81 -32.94
CA GLY A 205 1.18 -37.27 -32.83
C GLY A 205 0.01 -38.16 -33.24
N ALA A 206 -1.02 -37.64 -33.94
CA ALA A 206 -2.10 -38.49 -34.46
C ALA A 206 -1.75 -38.99 -35.87
N SER A 207 -0.99 -40.09 -35.90
CA SER A 207 -0.67 -40.84 -37.12
C SER A 207 -1.93 -41.49 -37.70
N LEU A 208 -2.20 -41.23 -38.98
CA LEU A 208 -3.25 -41.88 -39.78
C LEU A 208 -3.02 -43.39 -39.81
N LYS A 209 -4.00 -44.17 -39.36
CA LYS A 209 -4.15 -45.58 -39.76
C LYS A 209 -5.16 -45.67 -40.89
N LEU A 210 -4.66 -45.89 -42.10
CA LEU A 210 -5.42 -46.37 -43.25
C LEU A 210 -5.78 -47.85 -43.00
N ALA A 211 -7.07 -48.16 -43.03
CA ALA A 211 -7.55 -49.53 -43.08
C ALA A 211 -7.62 -49.98 -44.54
N SER A 212 -6.92 -51.06 -44.85
CA SER A 212 -7.13 -51.93 -46.01
C SER A 212 -8.20 -52.96 -45.71
#